data_AF-A0A7X2P7M7-F1
#
_entry.id   AF-A0A7X2P7M7-F1
#
_cell.length_a   1.000
_cell.length_b   1.000
_cell.length_c   1.000
_cell.angle_alpha   90.00
_cell.angle_beta   90.00
_cell.angle_gamma   90.00
#
_symmetry.space_group_name_H-M   'P 1'
#
loop_
_entity.id
_entity.type
_entity.pdbx_description
1 polymer ?
#
loop_
_entity_poly.entity_id
_entity_poly.type
_entity_poly.pdbx_seq_one_letter_code
_entity_poly.pdbx_strand_id
1 'polypeptide(L)'
;MMEWAEREVYEFIRGCDNKEYARLCCDSTLKAYHSLMEDGHSGMSIGITKNILDKLIEGKPLTMIEDIQDVWGYSSTDALGNRIYQCKRMSSLFKTVDRGMNSKYSDVDRVRCVDKFDCQFSSGIATRYVDEHYPIKMPYDGSDKYVFTTDEFLLDEANGQFDFFALLTLKINGNQDYDFNPVYYDLRSDGKPIEISESTYNEYKQIAKRRKK
;
A
#
# COMPACT_ATOMS: atom_id res chain seq x y z
N MET A 1 34.66 16.56 3.25
CA MET A 1 33.40 15.77 3.25
C MET A 1 32.82 15.63 1.85
N MET A 2 32.69 16.70 1.05
CA MET A 2 32.18 16.60 -0.34
C MET A 2 33.03 15.68 -1.24
N GLU A 3 34.35 15.87 -1.29
CA GLU A 3 35.26 15.01 -2.09
C GLU A 3 35.17 13.52 -1.69
N TRP A 4 34.91 13.24 -0.41
CA TRP A 4 34.70 11.87 0.05
C TRP A 4 33.38 11.30 -0.49
N ALA A 5 32.29 12.08 -0.42
CA ALA A 5 30.98 11.64 -0.92
C ALA A 5 30.97 11.40 -2.44
N GLU A 6 31.62 12.28 -3.21
CA GLU A 6 31.80 12.11 -4.66
C GLU A 6 32.58 10.84 -4.99
N ARG A 7 33.62 10.53 -4.21
CA ARG A 7 34.40 9.31 -4.38
C ARG A 7 33.59 8.05 -4.04
N GLU A 8 32.82 8.06 -2.96
CA GLU A 8 31.95 6.92 -2.61
C GLU A 8 30.91 6.64 -3.70
N VAL A 9 30.32 7.71 -4.25
CA VAL A 9 29.38 7.62 -5.37
C VAL A 9 30.05 7.02 -6.62
N TYR A 10 31.29 7.41 -6.93
CA TYR A 10 32.05 6.82 -8.03
C TYR A 10 32.28 5.32 -7.85
N GLU A 11 32.68 4.89 -6.65
CA GLU A 11 32.90 3.47 -6.34
C GLU A 11 31.59 2.67 -6.45
N PHE A 12 30.47 3.23 -5.99
CA PHE A 12 29.13 2.63 -6.13
C PHE A 12 28.77 2.44 -7.61
N ILE A 13 28.85 3.49 -8.44
CA ILE A 13 28.54 3.43 -9.87
C ILE A 13 29.41 2.39 -10.58
N ARG A 14 30.69 2.28 -10.21
CA ARG A 14 31.62 1.32 -10.82
C ARG A 14 31.17 -0.12 -10.60
N GLY A 15 30.55 -0.41 -9.45
CA GLY A 15 30.04 -1.73 -9.08
C GLY A 15 28.65 -2.07 -9.63
N CYS A 16 27.92 -1.11 -10.21
CA CYS A 16 26.60 -1.37 -10.78
C CYS A 16 26.68 -1.93 -12.21
N ASP A 17 25.78 -2.88 -12.53
CA ASP A 17 25.60 -3.41 -13.87
C ASP A 17 25.04 -2.34 -14.82
N ASN A 18 23.97 -1.64 -14.41
CA ASN A 18 23.41 -0.51 -15.15
C ASN A 18 24.02 0.82 -14.67
N LYS A 19 25.18 1.15 -15.24
CA LYS A 19 25.93 2.38 -14.90
C LYS A 19 25.20 3.67 -15.29
N GLU A 20 24.36 3.64 -16.31
CA GLU A 20 23.63 4.83 -16.76
C GLU A 20 22.54 5.20 -15.77
N TYR A 21 21.71 4.23 -15.38
CA TYR A 21 20.69 4.44 -14.35
C TYR A 21 21.32 4.80 -12.99
N ALA A 22 22.39 4.11 -12.60
CA ALA A 22 23.12 4.40 -11.37
C ALA A 22 23.64 5.86 -11.35
N ARG A 23 24.20 6.35 -12.46
CA ARG A 23 24.63 7.76 -12.58
C ARG A 23 23.49 8.74 -12.36
N LEU A 24 22.33 8.55 -12.98
CA LEU A 24 21.18 9.46 -12.80
C LEU A 24 20.72 9.56 -11.34
N CYS A 25 20.66 8.41 -10.65
CA CYS A 25 20.32 8.35 -9.22
C CYS A 25 21.40 9.02 -8.35
N CYS A 26 22.67 8.76 -8.66
CA CYS A 26 23.81 9.31 -7.93
C CYS A 26 23.96 10.81 -8.13
N ASP A 27 23.76 11.34 -9.34
CA ASP A 27 23.80 12.78 -9.62
C ASP A 27 22.72 13.52 -8.83
N SER A 28 21.53 12.94 -8.71
CA SER A 28 20.44 13.50 -7.91
C SER A 28 20.76 13.45 -6.41
N THR A 29 21.35 12.34 -5.95
CA THR A 29 21.82 12.18 -4.57
C THR A 29 22.89 13.22 -4.21
N LEU A 30 23.90 13.43 -5.07
CA LEU A 30 24.95 14.42 -4.83
C LEU A 30 24.41 15.84 -4.81
N LYS A 31 23.46 16.19 -5.69
CA LYS A 31 22.78 17.50 -5.65
C LYS A 31 22.07 17.73 -4.32
N ALA A 32 21.32 16.75 -3.83
CA ALA A 32 20.66 16.84 -2.53
C ALA A 32 21.67 16.95 -1.38
N TYR A 33 22.73 16.14 -1.41
CA TYR A 33 23.79 16.19 -0.40
C TYR A 33 24.54 17.53 -0.38
N HIS A 34 24.89 18.08 -1.54
CA HIS A 34 25.56 19.37 -1.65
C HIS A 34 24.69 20.50 -1.12
N SER A 35 23.40 20.53 -1.48
CA SER A 35 22.45 21.50 -0.92
C SER A 35 22.42 21.44 0.61
N LEU A 36 22.39 20.24 1.20
CA LEU A 36 22.44 20.10 2.66
C LEU A 36 23.74 20.66 3.26
N MET A 37 24.89 20.40 2.63
CA MET A 37 26.19 20.88 3.12
C MET A 37 26.34 22.41 2.97
N GLU A 38 25.89 22.97 1.85
CA GLU A 38 25.91 24.40 1.56
C GLU A 38 25.05 25.19 2.56
N ASP A 39 23.89 24.63 2.96
CA ASP A 39 23.01 25.20 3.99
C ASP A 39 23.53 24.98 5.43
N GLY A 40 24.70 24.34 5.60
CA GLY A 40 25.32 24.10 6.90
C GLY A 40 24.63 23.01 7.73
N HIS A 41 23.80 22.16 7.11
CA HIS A 41 23.19 21.04 7.82
C HIS A 41 24.25 20.05 8.28
N SER A 42 24.10 19.58 9.53
CA SER A 42 24.91 18.54 10.13
C SER A 42 24.10 17.69 11.12
N GLY A 43 24.59 16.48 11.40
CA GLY A 43 24.08 15.59 12.45
C GLY A 43 22.55 15.49 12.50
N MET A 44 21.95 16.07 13.53
CA MET A 44 20.50 16.08 13.78
C MET A 44 19.70 16.72 12.64
N SER A 45 20.16 17.85 12.12
CA SER A 45 19.40 18.59 11.10
C SER A 45 19.33 17.84 9.77
N ILE A 46 20.38 17.10 9.39
CA ILE A 46 20.34 16.16 8.25
C ILE A 46 19.31 15.05 8.51
N GLY A 47 19.30 14.49 9.73
CA GLY A 47 18.33 13.45 10.10
C GLY A 47 16.88 13.91 9.97
N ILE A 48 16.58 15.15 10.41
CA ILE A 48 15.25 15.75 10.27
C ILE A 48 14.91 15.96 8.80
N THR A 49 15.81 16.59 8.03
CA THR A 49 15.56 16.86 6.60
C THR A 49 15.38 15.57 5.81
N LYS A 50 16.16 14.53 6.10
CA LYS A 50 15.98 13.20 5.50
C LYS A 50 14.59 12.65 5.79
N ASN A 51 14.13 12.68 7.05
CA ASN A 51 12.79 12.16 7.40
C ASN A 51 11.67 12.91 6.67
N ILE A 52 11.80 14.24 6.55
CA ILE A 52 10.84 15.07 5.81
C ILE A 52 10.86 14.69 4.32
N LEU A 53 12.04 14.55 3.72
CA LEU A 53 12.19 14.16 2.32
C LEU A 53 11.61 12.77 2.05
N ASP A 54 11.90 11.78 2.91
CA ASP A 54 11.37 10.42 2.81
C ASP A 54 9.83 10.44 2.80
N LYS A 55 9.20 11.20 3.71
CA LYS A 55 7.74 11.37 3.73
C LYS A 55 7.20 12.00 2.45
N LEU A 56 7.87 13.02 1.91
CA LEU A 56 7.44 13.69 0.67
C LEU A 56 7.54 12.76 -0.54
N ILE A 57 8.62 11.97 -0.63
CA ILE A 57 8.80 10.97 -1.69
C ILE A 57 7.70 9.90 -1.62
N GLU A 58 7.33 9.48 -0.40
CA GLU A 58 6.25 8.51 -0.16
C GLU A 58 4.84 9.11 -0.30
N GLY A 59 4.70 10.42 -0.57
CA GLY A 59 3.40 11.09 -0.63
C GLY A 59 2.66 11.16 0.72
N LYS A 60 3.40 11.06 1.84
CA LYS A 60 2.86 11.09 3.20
C LYS A 60 2.74 12.49 3.77
N PRO A 61 1.74 12.73 4.65
CA PRO A 61 1.59 14.03 5.28
C PRO A 61 2.69 14.29 6.31
N LEU A 62 3.22 15.52 6.33
CA LEU A 62 4.26 15.92 7.29
C LEU A 62 3.72 16.14 8.71
N THR A 63 2.42 16.42 8.84
CA THR A 63 1.69 16.55 10.09
C THR A 63 0.38 15.79 9.99
N MET A 64 -0.21 15.40 11.12
CA MET A 64 -1.49 14.69 11.13
C MET A 64 -2.55 15.40 10.27
N ILE A 65 -3.40 14.62 9.62
CA ILE A 65 -4.53 15.08 8.83
C ILE A 65 -5.76 15.12 9.73
N GLU A 66 -6.30 16.32 9.94
CA GLU A 66 -7.57 16.53 10.64
C GLU A 66 -8.75 16.39 9.67
N ASP A 67 -9.92 15.95 10.16
CA ASP A 67 -11.15 15.95 9.37
C ASP A 67 -11.78 17.36 9.30
N ILE A 68 -11.17 18.22 8.48
CA ILE A 68 -11.67 19.57 8.21
C ILE A 68 -11.95 19.75 6.72
N GLN A 69 -12.93 20.60 6.41
CA GLN A 69 -13.42 20.80 5.03
C GLN A 69 -12.30 21.13 4.04
N ASP A 70 -11.31 21.94 4.44
CA ASP A 70 -10.24 22.40 3.56
C ASP A 70 -9.31 21.29 3.08
N VAL A 71 -9.20 20.20 3.82
CA VAL A 71 -8.36 19.04 3.46
C VAL A 71 -8.98 18.22 2.33
N TRP A 72 -10.30 18.29 2.15
CA TRP A 72 -11.03 17.42 1.23
C TRP A 72 -11.35 18.11 -0.09
N GLY A 73 -11.09 17.43 -1.20
CA GLY A 73 -11.54 17.80 -2.54
C GLY A 73 -12.61 16.82 -3.02
N TYR A 74 -13.71 17.32 -3.57
CA TYR A 74 -14.71 16.43 -4.18
C TYR A 74 -14.06 15.62 -5.32
N SER A 75 -14.26 14.31 -5.30
CA SER A 75 -13.70 13.39 -6.29
C SER A 75 -14.82 12.85 -7.19
N SER A 76 -15.80 12.17 -6.60
CA SER A 76 -16.86 11.51 -7.35
C SER A 76 -18.07 11.21 -6.46
N THR A 77 -19.10 10.61 -7.05
CA THR A 77 -20.23 10.02 -6.33
C THR A 77 -20.33 8.56 -6.75
N ASP A 78 -20.44 7.65 -5.79
CA ASP A 78 -20.54 6.21 -6.09
C ASP A 78 -21.95 5.81 -6.58
N ALA A 79 -22.10 4.54 -6.97
CA ALA A 79 -23.37 4.00 -7.47
C ALA A 79 -24.51 4.02 -6.42
N LEU A 80 -24.19 4.12 -5.13
CA LEU A 80 -25.17 4.23 -4.05
C LEU A 80 -25.56 5.70 -3.78
N GLY A 81 -24.88 6.64 -4.41
CA GLY A 81 -25.06 8.08 -4.22
C GLY A 81 -24.26 8.64 -3.05
N ASN A 82 -23.27 7.92 -2.54
CA ASN A 82 -22.36 8.43 -1.52
C ASN A 82 -21.33 9.37 -2.18
N ARG A 83 -21.04 10.48 -1.51
CA ARG A 83 -20.06 11.45 -2.01
C ARG A 83 -18.67 11.02 -1.58
N ILE A 84 -17.76 10.90 -2.54
CA ILE A 84 -16.36 10.56 -2.31
C ILE A 84 -15.54 11.83 -2.45
N TYR A 85 -14.70 12.06 -1.44
CA TYR A 85 -13.75 13.14 -1.39
C TYR A 85 -12.35 12.56 -1.28
N GLN A 86 -11.40 13.12 -2.03
CA GLN A 86 -9.99 12.75 -1.95
C GLN A 86 -9.26 13.79 -1.10
N CYS A 87 -8.37 13.33 -0.23
CA CYS A 87 -7.55 14.22 0.58
C CYS A 87 -6.52 14.96 -0.30
N LYS A 88 -6.45 16.28 -0.17
CA LYS A 88 -5.50 17.13 -0.90
C LYS A 88 -4.06 16.98 -0.41
N ARG A 89 -3.86 16.48 0.81
CA ARG A 89 -2.55 16.32 1.46
C ARG A 89 -1.95 14.92 1.28
N MET A 90 -2.77 13.94 0.90
CA MET A 90 -2.40 12.53 0.75
C MET A 90 -3.37 11.90 -0.24
N SER A 91 -2.93 11.74 -1.48
CA SER A 91 -3.81 11.29 -2.58
C SER A 91 -4.38 9.89 -2.38
N SER A 92 -3.75 9.06 -1.55
CA SER A 92 -4.23 7.72 -1.25
C SER A 92 -5.41 7.70 -0.25
N LEU A 93 -5.63 8.79 0.49
CA LEU A 93 -6.66 8.89 1.52
C LEU A 93 -7.96 9.45 0.94
N PHE A 94 -9.05 8.71 1.14
CA PHE A 94 -10.39 9.04 0.71
C PHE A 94 -11.35 9.14 1.89
N LYS A 95 -12.33 10.03 1.77
CA LYS A 95 -13.48 10.16 2.65
C LYS A 95 -14.76 9.89 1.86
N THR A 96 -15.55 8.93 2.31
CA THR A 96 -16.88 8.66 1.77
C THR A 96 -17.92 9.17 2.75
N VAL A 97 -18.83 10.02 2.26
CA VAL A 97 -19.96 10.56 3.03
C VAL A 97 -21.25 9.96 2.50
N ASP A 98 -21.96 9.23 3.36
CA ASP A 98 -23.24 8.63 3.00
C ASP A 98 -24.39 9.64 3.03
N ARG A 99 -25.59 9.21 2.61
CA ARG A 99 -26.80 10.06 2.63
C ARG A 99 -27.23 10.49 4.03
N GLY A 100 -26.82 9.75 5.05
CA GLY A 100 -27.05 10.07 6.46
C GLY A 100 -25.99 10.99 7.06
N MET A 101 -25.08 11.54 6.23
CA MET A 101 -23.97 12.39 6.65
C MET A 101 -22.90 11.68 7.49
N ASN A 102 -22.88 10.34 7.52
CA ASN A 102 -21.81 9.61 8.18
C ASN A 102 -20.58 9.54 7.28
N SER A 103 -19.41 9.72 7.89
CA SER A 103 -18.12 9.68 7.20
C SER A 103 -17.40 8.37 7.45
N LYS A 104 -16.86 7.77 6.39
CA LYS A 104 -15.90 6.67 6.44
C LYS A 104 -14.63 7.06 5.71
N TYR A 105 -13.50 6.49 6.12
CA TYR A 105 -12.19 6.79 5.56
C TYR A 105 -11.53 5.52 5.06
N SER A 106 -10.80 5.63 3.95
CA SER A 106 -10.03 4.54 3.36
C SER A 106 -8.71 5.10 2.82
N ASP A 107 -7.60 4.42 3.09
CA ASP A 107 -6.29 4.74 2.50
C ASP A 107 -5.83 3.56 1.65
N VAL A 108 -5.81 3.75 0.33
CA VAL A 108 -5.53 2.66 -0.62
C VAL A 108 -4.06 2.22 -0.61
N ASP A 109 -3.16 3.02 -0.05
CA ASP A 109 -1.73 2.70 0.08
C ASP A 109 -1.34 2.11 1.43
N ARG A 110 -2.30 1.98 2.36
CA ARG A 110 -2.07 1.33 3.64
C ARG A 110 -2.16 -0.20 3.56
N VAL A 111 -2.68 -0.75 2.47
CA VAL A 111 -2.87 -2.20 2.29
C VAL A 111 -2.12 -2.73 1.07
N ARG A 112 -1.39 -3.82 1.24
CA ARG A 112 -0.72 -4.57 0.17
C ARG A 112 -0.96 -6.06 0.34
N CYS A 113 -0.98 -6.77 -0.78
CA CYS A 113 -0.98 -8.22 -0.84
C CYS A 113 0.33 -8.71 -1.45
N VAL A 114 0.76 -9.88 -1.00
CA VAL A 114 1.92 -10.61 -1.52
C VAL A 114 1.44 -11.99 -1.92
N ASP A 115 1.75 -12.40 -3.15
CA ASP A 115 1.44 -13.75 -3.62
C ASP A 115 2.53 -14.76 -3.23
N LYS A 116 2.36 -16.02 -3.65
CA LYS A 116 3.33 -17.09 -3.40
C LYS A 116 4.69 -16.92 -4.10
N PHE A 117 4.80 -15.96 -5.03
CA PHE A 117 6.02 -15.64 -5.76
C PHE A 117 6.67 -14.34 -5.25
N ASP A 118 6.24 -13.86 -4.08
CA ASP A 118 6.70 -12.61 -3.46
C ASP A 118 6.40 -11.36 -4.30
N CYS A 119 5.40 -11.44 -5.18
CA CYS A 119 4.95 -10.32 -6.00
C CYS A 119 3.93 -9.48 -5.22
N GLN A 120 4.15 -8.16 -5.16
CA GLN A 120 3.28 -7.22 -4.45
C GLN A 120 2.17 -6.69 -5.36
N PHE A 121 0.95 -6.63 -4.85
CA PHE A 121 -0.21 -6.08 -5.57
C PHE A 121 -1.23 -5.45 -4.62
N SER A 122 -2.21 -4.75 -5.20
CA SER A 122 -3.35 -4.17 -4.47
C SER A 122 -4.59 -5.04 -4.64
N SER A 123 -5.40 -5.16 -3.57
CA SER A 123 -6.64 -5.95 -3.60
C SER A 123 -7.76 -5.23 -2.86
N GLY A 124 -8.86 -4.96 -3.56
CA GLY A 124 -10.05 -4.34 -2.95
C GLY A 124 -10.70 -5.21 -1.86
N ILE A 125 -10.48 -6.53 -1.90
CA ILE A 125 -10.93 -7.47 -0.85
C ILE A 125 -10.14 -7.20 0.43
N ALA A 126 -8.80 -7.16 0.33
CA ALA A 126 -7.92 -6.89 1.46
C ALA A 126 -8.15 -5.49 2.03
N THR A 127 -8.31 -4.48 1.17
CA THR A 127 -8.63 -3.11 1.60
C THR A 127 -9.92 -3.06 2.40
N ARG A 128 -10.99 -3.70 1.91
CA ARG A 128 -12.28 -3.73 2.62
C ARG A 128 -12.16 -4.44 3.97
N TYR A 129 -11.47 -5.58 4.02
CA TYR A 129 -11.23 -6.29 5.28
C TYR A 129 -10.56 -5.36 6.31
N VAL A 130 -9.51 -4.64 5.90
CA VAL A 130 -8.78 -3.72 6.77
C VAL A 130 -9.62 -2.52 7.19
N ASP A 131 -10.41 -1.95 6.28
CA ASP A 131 -11.28 -0.81 6.60
C ASP A 131 -12.38 -1.19 7.60
N GLU A 132 -12.84 -2.45 7.57
CA GLU A 132 -13.83 -2.99 8.52
C GLU A 132 -13.22 -3.31 9.89
N HIS A 133 -12.04 -3.94 9.93
CA HIS A 133 -11.44 -4.43 11.18
C HIS A 133 -10.52 -3.42 11.88
N TYR A 134 -9.91 -2.52 11.10
CA TYR A 134 -8.96 -1.52 11.61
C TYR A 134 -9.33 -0.12 11.09
N PRO A 135 -10.55 0.37 11.33
CA PRO A 135 -11.02 1.61 10.72
C PRO A 135 -10.08 2.80 11.02
N ILE A 136 -9.82 3.61 10.00
CA ILE A 136 -9.03 4.84 10.14
C ILE A 136 -9.71 5.78 11.13
N LYS A 137 -8.92 6.26 12.09
CA LYS A 137 -9.32 7.28 13.06
C LYS A 137 -8.62 8.58 12.72
N MET A 138 -9.34 9.68 12.87
CA MET A 138 -8.78 11.02 12.73
C MET A 138 -8.33 11.54 14.11
N PRO A 139 -7.23 12.31 14.17
CA PRO A 139 -6.40 12.69 13.02
C PRO A 139 -5.50 11.55 12.53
N TYR A 140 -5.13 11.57 11.24
CA TYR A 140 -4.46 10.44 10.56
C TYR A 140 -3.10 10.83 9.95
N ASP A 141 -2.08 9.97 10.03
CA ASP A 141 -0.74 10.23 9.50
C ASP A 141 -0.28 9.29 8.37
N GLY A 142 -1.09 8.29 8.01
CA GLY A 142 -0.72 7.32 6.98
C GLY A 142 0.43 6.39 7.37
N SER A 143 0.70 6.23 8.67
CA SER A 143 1.78 5.37 9.17
C SER A 143 1.44 3.88 9.14
N ASP A 144 0.18 3.53 9.40
CA ASP A 144 -0.26 2.13 9.42
C ASP A 144 -0.07 1.46 8.06
N LYS A 145 0.49 0.25 8.07
CA LYS A 145 0.69 -0.62 6.91
C LYS A 145 0.24 -2.03 7.22
N TYR A 146 -0.57 -2.59 6.34
CA TYR A 146 -1.13 -3.93 6.41
C TYR A 146 -0.66 -4.71 5.19
N VAL A 147 0.01 -5.82 5.42
CA VAL A 147 0.51 -6.69 4.34
C VAL A 147 -0.07 -8.08 4.53
N PHE A 148 -0.87 -8.52 3.56
CA PHE A 148 -1.38 -9.88 3.53
C PHE A 148 -0.50 -10.78 2.67
N THR A 149 -0.25 -12.01 3.13
CA THR A 149 0.07 -13.09 2.18
C THR A 149 -1.23 -13.68 1.64
N THR A 150 -1.20 -14.11 0.39
CA THR A 150 -2.42 -14.50 -0.32
C THR A 150 -2.25 -15.80 -1.08
N ASP A 151 -3.36 -16.45 -1.35
CA ASP A 151 -3.45 -17.58 -2.26
C ASP A 151 -4.71 -17.43 -3.11
N GLU A 152 -4.61 -17.85 -4.36
CA GLU A 152 -5.70 -17.76 -5.33
C GLU A 152 -5.65 -18.94 -6.28
N PHE A 153 -6.80 -19.30 -6.82
CA PHE A 153 -6.88 -20.28 -7.89
C PHE A 153 -8.13 -20.11 -8.74
N LEU A 154 -8.04 -20.67 -9.95
CA LEU A 154 -9.11 -20.72 -10.93
C LEU A 154 -9.61 -22.16 -11.06
N LEU A 155 -10.93 -22.34 -11.00
CA LEU A 155 -11.63 -23.60 -11.19
C LEU A 155 -12.10 -23.76 -12.65
N ASP A 156 -12.53 -22.67 -13.27
CA ASP A 156 -12.98 -22.61 -14.68
C ASP A 156 -12.29 -21.46 -15.43
N GLU A 157 -11.61 -21.77 -16.53
CA GLU A 157 -10.91 -20.76 -17.34
C GLU A 157 -11.84 -19.71 -17.94
N ALA A 158 -13.14 -20.00 -18.06
CA ALA A 158 -14.13 -19.04 -18.52
C ALA A 158 -14.37 -17.87 -17.55
N ASN A 159 -14.00 -18.01 -16.27
CA ASN A 159 -14.29 -17.04 -15.21
C ASN A 159 -13.22 -15.94 -15.04
N GLY A 160 -12.21 -15.91 -15.91
CA GLY A 160 -11.17 -14.89 -15.91
C GLY A 160 -9.90 -15.33 -15.20
N GLN A 161 -9.37 -14.49 -14.29
CA GLN A 161 -8.04 -14.71 -13.71
C GLN A 161 -8.06 -15.67 -12.51
N PHE A 162 -9.04 -15.56 -11.63
CA PHE A 162 -9.22 -16.43 -10.47
C PHE A 162 -10.69 -16.48 -10.02
N ASP A 163 -11.08 -17.60 -9.42
CA ASP A 163 -12.42 -17.84 -8.89
C ASP A 163 -12.46 -17.73 -7.37
N PHE A 164 -11.30 -17.95 -6.73
CA PHE A 164 -11.17 -18.05 -5.29
C PHE A 164 -9.94 -17.27 -4.84
N PHE A 165 -10.06 -16.61 -3.69
CA PHE A 165 -9.01 -15.78 -3.12
C PHE A 165 -8.97 -15.95 -1.60
N ALA A 166 -7.79 -16.04 -1.02
CA ALA A 166 -7.60 -16.18 0.42
C ALA A 166 -6.59 -15.16 0.95
N LEU A 167 -6.90 -14.59 2.11
CA LEU A 167 -5.96 -13.85 2.94
C LEU A 167 -5.43 -14.82 4.00
N LEU A 168 -4.14 -15.16 3.93
CA LEU A 168 -3.57 -16.27 4.72
C LEU A 168 -2.88 -15.79 5.99
N THR A 169 -2.09 -14.73 5.90
CA THR A 169 -1.42 -14.12 7.05
C THR A 169 -1.48 -12.62 6.94
N LEU A 170 -1.42 -11.93 8.08
CA LEU A 170 -1.39 -10.47 8.16
C LEU A 170 -0.12 -10.00 8.86
N LYS A 171 0.56 -9.01 8.29
CA LYS A 171 1.57 -8.21 9.00
C LYS A 171 1.07 -6.78 9.17
N ILE A 172 1.19 -6.25 10.38
CA ILE A 172 0.88 -4.86 10.72
C ILE A 172 2.20 -4.15 11.04
N ASN A 173 2.52 -3.11 10.27
CA ASN A 173 3.77 -2.34 10.38
C ASN A 173 5.02 -3.25 10.39
N GLY A 174 5.00 -4.30 9.57
CA GLY A 174 6.07 -5.29 9.43
C GLY A 174 6.04 -6.44 10.46
N ASN A 175 5.22 -6.34 11.50
CA ASN A 175 5.10 -7.37 12.54
C ASN A 175 3.99 -8.35 12.21
N GLN A 176 4.25 -9.64 12.38
CA GLN A 176 3.24 -10.68 12.18
C GLN A 176 2.12 -10.54 13.21
N ASP A 177 0.87 -10.46 12.72
CA ASP A 177 -0.32 -10.62 13.54
C ASP A 177 -0.61 -12.12 13.65
N TYR A 178 -0.48 -12.68 14.86
CA TYR A 178 -0.71 -14.09 15.15
C TYR A 178 -2.16 -14.39 15.55
N ASP A 179 -2.97 -13.36 15.81
CA ASP A 179 -4.39 -13.51 16.14
C ASP A 179 -5.26 -13.45 14.87
N PHE A 180 -4.67 -13.07 13.73
CA PHE A 180 -5.34 -13.11 12.43
C PHE A 180 -5.63 -14.55 12.01
N ASN A 181 -6.92 -14.83 11.79
CA ASN A 181 -7.37 -16.09 11.20
C ASN A 181 -7.50 -15.94 9.68
N PRO A 182 -7.03 -16.90 8.88
CA PRO A 182 -7.21 -16.87 7.43
C PRO A 182 -8.68 -16.74 7.03
N VAL A 183 -8.95 -15.94 6.01
CA VAL A 183 -10.29 -15.77 5.44
C VAL A 183 -10.27 -16.12 3.95
N TYR A 184 -11.36 -16.73 3.48
CA TYR A 184 -11.45 -17.35 2.17
C TYR A 184 -12.68 -16.85 1.44
N TYR A 185 -12.52 -16.51 0.16
CA TYR A 185 -13.57 -15.91 -0.65
C TYR A 185 -13.83 -16.71 -1.93
N ASP A 186 -15.10 -16.88 -2.26
CA ASP A 186 -15.61 -17.27 -3.57
C ASP A 186 -16.01 -16.01 -4.35
N LEU A 187 -15.45 -15.85 -5.55
CA LEU A 187 -15.59 -14.67 -6.39
C LEU A 187 -16.38 -14.93 -7.67
N ARG A 188 -16.92 -16.14 -7.83
CA ARG A 188 -17.74 -16.53 -8.98
C ARG A 188 -19.09 -15.84 -9.02
N SER A 189 -19.53 -15.29 -7.88
CA SER A 189 -20.77 -14.52 -7.78
C SER A 189 -20.59 -13.14 -8.40
N ASP A 190 -21.45 -12.78 -9.36
CA ASP A 190 -21.45 -11.48 -10.04
C ASP A 190 -21.40 -10.31 -9.03
N GLY A 191 -20.22 -9.69 -8.94
CA GLY A 191 -20.00 -8.39 -8.31
C GLY A 191 -19.75 -8.37 -6.79
N LYS A 192 -19.76 -9.50 -6.07
CA LYS A 192 -19.45 -9.51 -4.63
C LYS A 192 -18.70 -10.77 -4.17
N PRO A 193 -17.54 -10.61 -3.51
CA PRO A 193 -16.90 -11.69 -2.77
C PRO A 193 -17.82 -12.27 -1.72
N ILE A 194 -17.93 -13.60 -1.67
CA ILE A 194 -18.66 -14.34 -0.64
C ILE A 194 -17.64 -15.06 0.22
N GLU A 195 -17.64 -14.81 1.53
CA GLU A 195 -16.78 -15.54 2.45
C GLU A 195 -17.26 -17.00 2.58
N ILE A 196 -16.31 -17.93 2.51
CA ILE A 196 -16.54 -19.38 2.60
C ILE A 196 -15.62 -20.01 3.66
N SER A 197 -15.95 -21.22 4.10
CA SER A 197 -15.07 -21.94 5.02
C SER A 197 -13.78 -22.40 4.35
N GLU A 198 -12.74 -22.60 5.15
CA GLU A 198 -11.48 -23.22 4.72
C GLU A 198 -11.73 -24.59 4.06
N SER A 199 -12.65 -25.39 4.61
CA SER A 199 -12.97 -26.72 4.07
C SER A 199 -13.50 -26.62 2.64
N THR A 200 -14.46 -25.73 2.39
CA THR A 200 -15.01 -25.48 1.05
C THR A 200 -13.94 -24.95 0.10
N TYR A 201 -13.11 -24.01 0.54
CA TYR A 201 -12.00 -23.49 -0.27
C TYR A 201 -11.03 -24.61 -0.69
N ASN A 202 -10.64 -25.46 0.26
CA ASN A 202 -9.73 -26.57 0.01
C ASN A 202 -10.33 -27.65 -0.90
N GLU A 203 -11.63 -27.97 -0.76
CA GLU A 203 -12.33 -28.88 -1.67
C GLU A 203 -12.25 -28.39 -3.13
N TYR A 204 -12.61 -27.13 -3.38
CA TYR A 204 -12.51 -26.54 -4.72
C TYR A 204 -11.07 -26.47 -5.24
N LYS A 205 -10.10 -26.19 -4.36
CA LYS A 205 -8.69 -26.19 -4.73
C LYS A 205 -8.21 -27.55 -5.22
N GLN A 206 -8.71 -28.64 -4.63
CA GLN A 206 -8.40 -30.00 -5.10
C GLN A 206 -9.07 -30.32 -6.43
N ILE A 207 -10.31 -29.87 -6.65
CA ILE A 207 -11.01 -30.03 -7.94
C ILE A 207 -10.23 -29.28 -9.05
N ALA A 208 -9.83 -28.04 -8.80
CA ALA A 208 -9.04 -27.24 -9.75
C ALA A 208 -7.71 -27.92 -10.11
N LYS A 209 -7.00 -28.50 -9.14
CA LYS A 209 -5.77 -29.27 -9.38
C LYS A 209 -5.98 -30.51 -10.24
N ARG A 210 -7.13 -31.19 -10.10
CA ARG A 210 -7.46 -32.38 -10.90
C ARG A 210 -7.80 -32.03 -12.35
N ARG A 211 -8.44 -30.88 -12.61
CA ARG A 211 -8.75 -30.41 -13.97
C ARG A 211 -7.51 -30.03 -14.78
N LYS A 212 -6.40 -29.67 -14.11
CA LYS A 212 -5.12 -29.31 -14.75
C LYS A 212 -4.21 -30.50 -15.03
N LYS A 213 -4.63 -31.73 -14.70
CA LYS A 213 -3.92 -32.98 -15.02
C LYS A 213 -4.55 -33.65 -16.22
#